data_AF-A0A8S1AQF8-F1
#
_entry.id   AF-A0A8S1AQF8-F1
#
_cell.length_a   1.000
_cell.length_b   1.000
_cell.length_c   1.000
_cell.angle_alpha   90.00
_cell.angle_beta   90.00
_cell.angle_gamma   90.00
#
_symmetry.space_group_name_H-M   'P 1'
#
loop_
_entity.id
_entity.type
_entity.pdbx_description
1 polymer ?
#
loop_
_entity_poly.entity_id
_entity_poly.type
_entity_poly.pdbx_seq_one_letter_code
_entity_poly.pdbx_strand_id
1 'polypeptide(L)'
;MALYGAPVWVAALTAPNRARLWRPQRILAVRAIRGYRTVSTEVACALAGTPPWDLEAEVLAEVYRRVADFRAESGFRPPPEDVREWREAARRATIVRWSFRLETPSAGFAALEALQPVIAEWAGRQHGTLSFRLTQVLSGHGCFGKYLYSVARRESSPACHHCDCSEDSAQHMLAVCPAWATQRRALTAVIGADLSLPAVIRSMSVNDSCFTAVATFCEEIISQKEAGEKAREDDLHSDTSDLGGALTCASCRPECVAAGGRDGFSSPPALVWPAARGRRPRVPDVA
;
A
#
# COMPACT_ATOMS: atom_id res chain seq x y z
N MET A 1 -16.96 14.66 0.81
CA MET A 1 -17.00 16.02 1.40
C MET A 1 -15.63 16.68 1.60
N ALA A 2 -14.48 15.99 1.45
CA ALA A 2 -13.16 16.60 1.74
C ALA A 2 -12.76 17.77 0.84
N LEU A 3 -13.25 17.82 -0.40
CA LEU A 3 -12.93 18.87 -1.37
C LEU A 3 -14.03 19.94 -1.53
N TYR A 4 -15.01 19.95 -0.61
CA TYR A 4 -16.03 20.99 -0.64
C TYR A 4 -15.39 22.36 -0.40
N GLY A 5 -15.79 23.36 -1.19
CA GLY A 5 -15.23 24.71 -1.10
C GLY A 5 -13.77 24.82 -1.55
N ALA A 6 -13.20 23.81 -2.22
CA ALA A 6 -11.82 23.84 -2.72
C ALA A 6 -11.40 25.14 -3.41
N PRO A 7 -12.22 25.75 -4.30
CA PRO A 7 -11.86 27.01 -4.94
C PRO A 7 -11.54 28.16 -3.97
N VAL A 8 -12.11 28.15 -2.77
CA VAL A 8 -11.94 29.21 -1.77
C VAL A 8 -10.63 29.06 -1.01
N TRP A 9 -10.25 27.83 -0.65
CA TRP A 9 -9.11 27.59 0.24
C TRP A 9 -7.85 27.07 -0.45
N VAL A 10 -7.91 26.62 -1.72
CA VAL A 10 -6.75 25.99 -2.39
C VAL A 10 -5.53 26.91 -2.44
N ALA A 11 -5.73 28.21 -2.64
CA ALA A 11 -4.66 29.20 -2.69
C ALA A 11 -3.97 29.40 -1.33
N ALA A 12 -4.64 29.03 -0.24
CA ALA A 12 -4.09 29.07 1.12
C ALA A 12 -3.39 27.76 1.54
N LEU A 13 -3.24 26.79 0.62
CA LEU A 13 -2.54 25.53 0.92
C LEU A 13 -1.04 25.76 1.16
N THR A 14 -0.63 25.56 2.39
CA THR A 14 0.78 25.46 2.79
C THR A 14 1.19 23.99 2.98
N ALA A 15 2.49 23.71 3.07
CA ALA A 15 2.98 22.35 3.31
C ALA A 15 2.37 21.69 4.57
N PRO A 16 2.25 22.38 5.73
CA PRO A 16 1.59 21.81 6.91
C PRO A 16 0.11 21.45 6.69
N ASN A 17 -0.62 22.28 5.94
CA ASN A 17 -2.05 22.04 5.70
C ASN A 17 -2.28 20.94 4.65
N ARG A 18 -1.39 20.79 3.66
CA ARG A 18 -1.41 19.65 2.73
C ARG A 18 -1.31 18.31 3.46
N ALA A 19 -0.44 18.21 4.46
CA ALA A 19 -0.32 16.99 5.28
C ALA A 19 -1.64 16.61 5.99
N ARG A 20 -2.48 17.60 6.34
CA ARG A 20 -3.80 17.35 6.95
C ARG A 20 -4.80 16.76 5.96
N LEU A 21 -4.70 17.08 4.67
CA LEU A 21 -5.51 16.47 3.60
C LEU A 21 -5.10 15.03 3.32
N TRP A 22 -3.79 14.75 3.41
CA TRP A 22 -3.24 13.44 3.09
C TRP A 22 -3.65 12.35 4.08
N ARG A 23 -3.85 12.67 5.36
CA ARG A 23 -4.26 11.68 6.39
C ARG A 23 -5.59 10.97 6.08
N PRO A 24 -6.72 11.69 5.87
CA PRO A 24 -7.97 11.04 5.50
C PRO A 24 -7.92 10.38 4.11
N GLN A 25 -7.22 10.98 3.14
CA GLN A 25 -7.06 10.36 1.82
C GLN A 25 -6.32 9.03 1.90
N ARG A 26 -5.23 8.97 2.67
CA ARG A 26 -4.45 7.75 2.91
C ARG A 26 -5.33 6.61 3.41
N ILE A 27 -6.23 6.87 4.36
CA ILE A 27 -7.12 5.83 4.91
C ILE A 27 -8.00 5.24 3.81
N LEU A 28 -8.54 6.09 2.94
CA LEU A 28 -9.38 5.67 1.82
C LEU A 28 -8.57 4.92 0.76
N ALA A 29 -7.40 5.45 0.38
CA ALA A 29 -6.52 4.85 -0.62
C ALA A 29 -6.03 3.47 -0.17
N VAL A 30 -5.54 3.32 1.07
CA VAL A 30 -5.11 2.03 1.63
C VAL A 30 -6.26 1.01 1.64
N ARG A 31 -7.48 1.43 1.96
CA ARG A 31 -8.65 0.55 1.93
C ARG A 31 -9.03 0.14 0.50
N ALA A 32 -9.00 1.09 -0.44
CA ALA A 32 -9.33 0.84 -1.85
C ALA A 32 -8.39 -0.20 -2.47
N ILE A 33 -7.10 -0.13 -2.14
CA ILE A 33 -6.10 -1.10 -2.62
C ILE A 33 -6.01 -2.35 -1.74
N ARG A 34 -6.74 -2.43 -0.62
CA ARG A 34 -6.60 -3.51 0.37
C ARG A 34 -5.14 -3.67 0.82
N GLY A 35 -4.47 -2.55 1.12
CA GLY A 35 -3.04 -2.51 1.39
C GLY A 35 -2.69 -2.56 2.87
N TYR A 36 -1.41 -2.77 3.15
CA TYR A 36 -0.87 -2.67 4.51
C TYR A 36 -0.92 -1.23 5.02
N ARG A 37 -1.09 -1.06 6.33
CA ARG A 37 -1.09 0.26 6.98
C ARG A 37 0.23 1.01 6.87
N THR A 38 1.33 0.30 6.58
CA THR A 38 2.69 0.81 6.42
C THR A 38 2.98 1.36 5.02
N VAL A 39 2.16 1.03 4.01
CA VAL A 39 2.30 1.54 2.63
C VAL A 39 2.30 3.07 2.63
N SER A 40 3.26 3.74 2.01
CA SER A 40 3.33 5.22 2.02
C SER A 40 2.09 5.86 1.36
N THR A 41 1.80 7.12 1.69
CA THR A 41 0.58 7.77 1.18
C THR A 41 0.64 7.93 -0.34
N GLU A 42 1.81 8.25 -0.86
CA GLU A 42 2.04 8.39 -2.31
C GLU A 42 1.84 7.07 -3.03
N VAL A 43 2.42 5.97 -2.52
CA VAL A 43 2.22 4.62 -3.10
C VAL A 43 0.75 4.22 -3.01
N ALA A 44 0.09 4.48 -1.89
CA ALA A 44 -1.33 4.16 -1.74
C ALA A 44 -2.21 4.90 -2.76
N CYS A 45 -1.99 6.20 -2.93
CA CYS A 45 -2.71 7.01 -3.92
C CYS A 45 -2.41 6.58 -5.36
N ALA A 46 -1.14 6.29 -5.68
CA ALA A 46 -0.74 5.83 -7.01
C ALA A 46 -1.37 4.47 -7.36
N LEU A 47 -1.29 3.49 -6.46
CA LEU A 47 -1.94 2.19 -6.65
C LEU A 47 -3.46 2.31 -6.75
N ALA A 48 -4.07 3.17 -5.94
CA ALA A 48 -5.50 3.45 -5.99
C ALA A 48 -5.94 4.16 -7.28
N GLY A 49 -5.00 4.72 -8.06
CA GLY A 49 -5.33 5.54 -9.23
C GLY A 49 -6.00 6.87 -8.85
N THR A 50 -5.79 7.35 -7.62
CA THR A 50 -6.41 8.59 -7.13
C THR A 50 -5.34 9.66 -6.92
N PRO A 51 -5.35 10.77 -7.68
CA PRO A 51 -4.40 11.86 -7.45
C PRO A 51 -4.51 12.42 -6.02
N PRO A 52 -3.41 12.92 -5.43
CA PRO A 52 -3.44 13.64 -4.17
C PRO A 52 -4.51 14.74 -4.16
N TRP A 53 -5.25 14.87 -3.05
CA TRP A 53 -6.39 15.79 -2.94
C TRP A 53 -6.00 17.26 -3.09
N ASP A 54 -4.75 17.62 -2.83
CA ASP A 54 -4.26 18.97 -3.12
C ASP A 54 -4.22 19.26 -4.63
N LEU A 55 -3.90 18.27 -5.47
CA LEU A 55 -3.98 18.43 -6.93
C LEU A 55 -5.44 18.43 -7.43
N GLU A 56 -6.30 17.58 -6.88
CA GLU A 56 -7.73 17.57 -7.22
C GLU A 56 -8.43 18.89 -6.80
N ALA A 57 -8.01 19.50 -5.69
CA ALA A 57 -8.52 20.80 -5.26
C ALA A 57 -8.21 21.90 -6.30
N GLU A 58 -7.04 21.85 -6.93
CA GLU A 58 -6.65 22.80 -7.98
C GLU A 58 -7.50 22.62 -9.25
N VAL A 59 -7.88 21.39 -9.62
CA VAL A 59 -8.85 21.12 -10.70
C VAL A 59 -10.18 21.82 -10.43
N LEU A 60 -10.70 21.67 -9.20
CA LEU A 60 -11.96 22.26 -8.82
C LEU A 60 -11.91 23.79 -8.85
N ALA A 61 -10.79 24.37 -8.41
CA ALA A 61 -10.57 25.80 -8.46
C ALA A 61 -10.45 26.35 -9.89
N GLU A 62 -9.76 25.64 -10.78
CA GLU A 62 -9.66 26.02 -12.20
C GLU A 62 -11.03 26.07 -12.87
N VAL A 63 -11.81 24.99 -12.73
CA VAL A 63 -13.16 24.93 -13.32
C VAL A 63 -14.06 26.02 -12.73
N TYR A 64 -13.95 26.28 -11.42
CA TYR A 64 -14.71 27.35 -10.77
C TYR A 64 -14.36 28.73 -11.33
N ARG A 65 -13.07 29.05 -11.50
CA ARG A 65 -12.62 30.32 -12.08
C ARG A 65 -13.17 30.50 -13.49
N ARG A 66 -13.02 29.52 -14.37
CA ARG A 66 -13.57 29.59 -15.74
C ARG A 66 -15.08 29.82 -15.78
N VAL A 67 -15.83 29.15 -14.90
CA VAL A 67 -17.27 29.35 -14.79
C VAL A 67 -17.60 30.76 -14.29
N ALA A 68 -16.82 31.31 -13.34
CA ALA A 68 -17.01 32.66 -12.83
C ALA A 68 -16.68 33.72 -13.89
N ASP A 69 -15.56 33.55 -14.60
CA ASP A 69 -15.09 34.45 -15.66
C ASP A 69 -16.11 34.49 -16.81
N PHE A 70 -16.57 33.33 -17.29
CA PHE A 70 -17.62 33.25 -18.33
C PHE A 70 -18.89 33.98 -17.90
N ARG A 71 -19.32 33.83 -16.64
CA ARG A 71 -20.52 34.51 -16.13
C ARG A 71 -20.33 36.02 -16.06
N ALA A 72 -19.15 36.48 -15.66
CA ALA A 72 -18.83 37.90 -15.56
C ALA A 72 -18.82 38.56 -16.95
N GLU A 73 -18.33 37.86 -17.97
CA GLU A 73 -18.24 38.35 -19.35
C GLU A 73 -19.57 38.26 -20.11
N SER A 74 -20.26 37.12 -20.02
CA SER A 74 -21.46 36.86 -20.81
C SER A 74 -22.76 37.22 -20.10
N GLY A 75 -22.77 37.28 -18.76
CA GLY A 75 -23.99 37.37 -17.95
C GLY A 75 -24.81 36.06 -17.88
N PHE A 76 -24.38 35.00 -18.59
CA PHE A 76 -25.09 33.73 -18.67
C PHE A 76 -24.35 32.60 -17.96
N ARG A 77 -25.08 31.52 -17.68
CA ARG A 77 -24.45 30.27 -17.23
C ARG A 77 -23.72 29.62 -18.43
N PRO A 78 -22.47 29.13 -18.25
CA PRO A 78 -21.79 28.42 -19.31
C PRO A 78 -22.56 27.15 -19.70
N PRO A 79 -22.57 26.81 -21.00
CA PRO A 79 -23.11 25.55 -21.48
C PRO A 79 -22.48 24.34 -20.77
N PRO A 80 -23.24 23.26 -20.52
CA PRO A 80 -22.72 22.07 -19.85
C PRO A 80 -21.54 21.41 -20.56
N GLU A 81 -21.48 21.48 -21.88
CA GLU A 81 -20.41 20.98 -22.73
C GLU A 81 -19.09 21.69 -22.45
N ASP A 82 -19.07 23.02 -22.37
CA ASP A 82 -17.89 23.80 -22.07
C ASP A 82 -17.35 23.46 -20.68
N VAL A 83 -18.24 23.34 -19.69
CA VAL A 83 -17.86 22.97 -18.33
C VAL A 83 -17.26 21.56 -18.27
N ARG A 84 -17.77 20.62 -19.09
CA ARG A 84 -17.20 19.27 -19.22
C ARG A 84 -15.80 19.34 -19.84
N GLU A 85 -15.63 20.09 -20.93
CA GLU A 85 -14.33 20.25 -21.58
C GLU A 85 -13.28 20.89 -20.66
N TRP A 86 -13.66 21.94 -19.91
CA TRP A 86 -12.79 22.56 -18.91
C TRP A 86 -12.38 21.58 -17.82
N ARG A 87 -13.33 20.75 -17.37
CA ARG A 87 -13.06 19.72 -16.37
C ARG A 87 -12.11 18.66 -16.90
N GLU A 88 -12.30 18.19 -18.12
CA GLU A 88 -11.41 17.20 -18.75
C GLU A 88 -10.01 17.77 -18.98
N ALA A 89 -9.90 19.02 -19.45
CA ALA A 89 -8.62 19.71 -19.59
C ALA A 89 -7.89 19.86 -18.26
N ALA A 90 -8.60 20.28 -17.21
CA ALA A 90 -8.04 20.40 -15.86
C ALA A 90 -7.63 19.03 -15.28
N ARG A 91 -8.39 17.96 -15.54
CA ARG A 91 -8.00 16.59 -15.16
C ARG A 91 -6.73 16.13 -15.87
N ARG A 92 -6.61 16.36 -17.18
CA ARG A 92 -5.39 16.04 -17.94
C ARG A 92 -4.17 16.79 -17.37
N ALA A 93 -4.32 18.08 -17.07
CA ALA A 93 -3.28 18.87 -16.44
C ALA A 93 -2.87 18.32 -15.06
N THR A 94 -3.84 17.83 -14.27
CA THR A 94 -3.56 17.19 -12.97
C THR A 94 -2.80 15.88 -13.11
N ILE A 95 -3.13 15.04 -14.10
CA ILE A 95 -2.37 13.80 -14.33
C ILE A 95 -0.92 14.11 -14.71
N VAL A 96 -0.67 15.11 -15.56
CA VAL A 96 0.69 15.54 -15.92
C VAL A 96 1.46 16.02 -14.69
N ARG A 97 0.86 16.89 -13.87
CA ARG A 97 1.49 17.41 -12.64
C ARG A 97 1.69 16.31 -11.60
N TRP A 98 0.79 15.33 -11.54
CA TRP A 98 0.93 14.19 -10.66
C TRP A 98 2.08 13.29 -11.11
N SER A 99 2.19 12.98 -12.40
CA SER A 99 3.31 12.22 -12.94
C SER A 99 4.64 12.89 -12.61
N PHE A 100 4.77 14.21 -12.84
CA PHE A 100 5.97 14.96 -12.47
C PHE A 100 6.27 14.92 -10.97
N ARG A 101 5.24 14.98 -10.11
CA ARG A 101 5.42 14.84 -8.66
C ARG A 101 5.98 13.46 -8.28
N LEU A 102 5.64 12.42 -9.04
CA LEU A 102 6.19 11.08 -8.83
C LEU A 102 7.62 10.91 -9.37
N GLU A 103 8.12 11.82 -10.23
CA GLU A 103 9.50 11.83 -10.73
C GLU A 103 10.54 12.26 -9.69
N THR A 104 10.10 12.81 -8.55
CA THR A 104 10.93 13.01 -7.36
C THR A 104 10.56 11.99 -6.29
N PRO A 105 10.82 10.68 -6.49
CA PRO A 105 10.69 9.75 -5.39
C PRO A 105 11.65 10.20 -4.28
N SER A 106 11.16 10.16 -3.04
CA SER A 106 12.09 9.80 -1.97
C SER A 106 12.71 8.46 -2.40
N ALA A 107 14.04 8.45 -2.61
CA ALA A 107 14.73 7.29 -3.16
C ALA A 107 14.29 5.99 -2.45
N GLY A 108 14.00 4.93 -3.23
CA GLY A 108 13.74 3.59 -2.68
C GLY A 108 12.29 3.07 -2.74
N PHE A 109 11.38 3.69 -3.49
CA PHE A 109 10.03 3.15 -3.70
C PHE A 109 9.82 2.64 -5.14
N ALA A 110 10.28 1.42 -5.42
CA ALA A 110 10.15 0.75 -6.73
C ALA A 110 8.72 0.77 -7.31
N ALA A 111 7.68 0.78 -6.44
CA ALA A 111 6.29 0.92 -6.86
C ALA A 111 6.00 2.26 -7.57
N LEU A 112 6.54 3.37 -7.05
CA LEU A 112 6.36 4.69 -7.66
C LEU A 112 7.13 4.80 -8.97
N GLU A 113 8.36 4.30 -9.02
CA GLU A 113 9.18 4.25 -10.23
C GLU A 113 8.48 3.45 -11.35
N ALA A 114 7.82 2.34 -10.99
CA ALA A 114 7.08 1.52 -11.94
C ALA A 114 5.74 2.14 -12.40
N LEU A 115 5.06 2.90 -11.53
CA LEU A 115 3.78 3.53 -11.84
C LEU A 115 3.92 4.87 -12.57
N GLN A 116 4.94 5.66 -12.26
CA GLN A 116 5.09 7.04 -12.75
C GLN A 116 4.96 7.17 -14.28
N PRO A 117 5.61 6.31 -15.11
CA PRO A 117 5.54 6.43 -16.56
C PRO A 117 4.18 6.07 -17.15
N VAL A 118 3.34 5.38 -16.38
CA VAL A 118 2.04 4.82 -16.83
C VAL A 118 0.89 5.26 -15.92
N ILE A 119 1.07 6.33 -15.15
CA ILE A 119 0.11 6.72 -14.12
C ILE A 119 -1.23 7.18 -14.73
N ALA A 120 -1.20 7.71 -15.94
CA ALA A 120 -2.38 8.13 -16.68
C ALA A 120 -3.23 6.92 -17.10
N GLU A 121 -2.61 5.93 -17.73
CA GLU A 121 -3.24 4.68 -18.16
C GLU A 121 -3.68 3.88 -16.94
N TRP A 122 -2.83 3.80 -15.91
CA TRP A 122 -3.17 3.12 -14.67
C TRP A 122 -4.40 3.77 -14.04
N ALA A 123 -4.40 5.07 -13.76
CA ALA A 123 -5.54 5.74 -13.13
C ALA A 123 -6.81 5.73 -14.00
N GLY A 124 -6.66 5.71 -15.33
CA GLY A 124 -7.76 5.71 -16.29
C GLY A 124 -8.32 4.34 -16.66
N ARG A 125 -7.70 3.24 -16.21
CA ARG A 125 -8.14 1.88 -16.54
C ARG A 125 -9.57 1.63 -16.07
N GLN A 126 -10.33 0.91 -16.89
CA GLN A 126 -11.72 0.54 -16.58
C GLN A 126 -11.86 -0.92 -16.14
N HIS A 127 -10.72 -1.58 -15.92
CA HIS A 127 -10.62 -3.00 -15.67
C HIS A 127 -9.69 -3.28 -14.49
N GLY A 128 -9.82 -4.49 -13.94
CA GLY A 128 -8.96 -4.97 -12.86
C GLY A 128 -9.18 -4.29 -11.50
N THR A 129 -9.40 -5.09 -10.46
CA THR A 129 -9.41 -4.60 -9.07
C THR A 129 -8.23 -5.19 -8.30
N LEU A 130 -7.64 -4.40 -7.41
CA LEU A 130 -6.51 -4.86 -6.62
C LEU A 130 -6.98 -5.82 -5.51
N SER A 131 -6.48 -7.05 -5.51
CA SER A 131 -6.60 -7.96 -4.37
C SER A 131 -5.56 -7.61 -3.29
N PHE A 132 -5.76 -8.11 -2.07
CA PHE A 132 -4.79 -7.93 -0.97
C PHE A 132 -3.40 -8.47 -1.37
N ARG A 133 -3.37 -9.65 -2.00
CA ARG A 133 -2.13 -10.32 -2.43
C ARG A 133 -1.48 -9.63 -3.62
N LEU A 134 -2.27 -9.16 -4.59
CA LEU A 134 -1.72 -8.35 -5.69
C LEU A 134 -1.09 -7.05 -5.16
N THR A 135 -1.76 -6.37 -4.22
CA THR A 135 -1.23 -5.15 -3.61
C THR A 135 0.06 -5.40 -2.83
N GLN A 136 0.20 -6.55 -2.15
CA GLN A 136 1.47 -6.94 -1.51
C GLN A 136 2.61 -6.93 -2.52
N VAL A 137 2.42 -7.58 -3.67
CA VAL A 137 3.42 -7.64 -4.74
C VAL A 137 3.76 -6.25 -5.26
N LEU A 138 2.74 -5.47 -5.65
CA LEU A 138 2.96 -4.14 -6.25
C LEU A 138 3.58 -3.13 -5.29
N SER A 139 3.38 -3.30 -3.98
CA SER A 139 3.96 -2.42 -2.95
C SER A 139 5.23 -2.98 -2.30
N GLY A 140 5.63 -4.23 -2.59
CA GLY A 140 6.73 -4.91 -1.91
C GLY A 140 6.49 -5.16 -0.41
N HIS A 141 5.23 -5.33 -0.01
CA HIS A 141 4.81 -5.58 1.37
C HIS A 141 4.38 -7.04 1.57
N GLY A 142 4.24 -7.46 2.84
CA GLY A 142 3.62 -8.73 3.21
C GLY A 142 4.63 -9.84 3.44
N CYS A 143 4.39 -11.03 2.92
CA CYS A 143 5.18 -12.25 3.20
C CYS A 143 6.57 -12.30 2.51
N PHE A 144 7.13 -11.14 2.14
CA PHE A 144 8.46 -11.05 1.56
C PHE A 144 9.51 -10.90 2.66
N GLY A 145 10.53 -11.76 2.65
CA GLY A 145 11.61 -11.73 3.64
C GLY A 145 12.23 -10.34 3.80
N LYS A 146 12.46 -9.60 2.70
CA LYS A 146 12.92 -8.20 2.75
C LYS A 146 12.04 -7.33 3.65
N TYR A 147 10.72 -7.38 3.45
CA TYR A 147 9.75 -6.61 4.23
C TYR A 147 9.65 -7.11 5.67
N LEU A 148 9.60 -8.43 5.88
CA LEU A 148 9.49 -9.05 7.19
C LEU A 148 10.71 -8.72 8.07
N TYR A 149 11.90 -8.66 7.49
CA TYR A 149 13.15 -8.29 8.15
C TYR A 149 13.27 -6.79 8.39
N SER A 150 13.05 -5.94 7.38
CA SER A 150 13.39 -4.52 7.46
C SER A 150 12.28 -3.63 8.05
N VAL A 151 11.01 -4.01 7.82
CA VAL A 151 9.85 -3.21 8.22
C VAL A 151 9.04 -3.90 9.31
N ALA A 152 8.64 -5.16 9.12
CA ALA A 152 7.79 -5.85 10.09
C ALA A 152 8.55 -6.30 11.34
N ARG A 153 9.89 -6.45 11.24
CA ARG A 153 10.78 -6.94 12.31
C ARG A 153 10.34 -8.28 12.88
N ARG A 154 9.91 -9.19 12.00
CA ARG A 154 9.42 -10.54 12.35
C ARG A 154 10.38 -11.67 11.99
N GLU A 155 11.27 -11.44 11.04
CA GLU A 155 12.29 -12.41 10.65
C GLU A 155 13.69 -11.86 10.92
N SER A 156 14.64 -12.76 11.17
CA SER A 156 16.05 -12.44 11.47
C SER A 156 16.90 -12.22 10.22
N SER A 157 16.38 -12.55 9.03
CA SER A 157 17.06 -12.45 7.75
C SER A 157 16.07 -12.03 6.65
N PRO A 158 16.52 -11.26 5.63
CA PRO A 158 15.70 -10.94 4.46
C PRO A 158 15.69 -12.05 3.40
N ALA A 159 16.39 -13.17 3.63
CA ALA A 159 16.56 -14.23 2.64
C ALA A 159 15.26 -14.91 2.22
N CYS A 160 15.28 -15.53 1.04
CA CYS A 160 14.14 -16.29 0.52
C CYS A 160 14.05 -17.66 1.20
N HIS A 161 12.87 -18.01 1.69
CA HIS A 161 12.62 -19.35 2.24
C HIS A 161 12.43 -20.44 1.18
N HIS A 162 12.42 -20.06 -0.11
CA HIS A 162 12.15 -20.99 -1.22
C HIS A 162 13.37 -21.20 -2.14
N CYS A 163 14.47 -20.46 -1.92
CA CYS A 163 15.71 -20.62 -2.66
C CYS A 163 16.87 -19.89 -1.94
N ASP A 164 18.10 -20.08 -2.39
CA ASP A 164 19.30 -19.53 -1.74
C ASP A 164 19.53 -18.01 -1.96
N CYS A 165 18.51 -17.28 -2.40
CA CYS A 165 18.62 -15.83 -2.59
C CYS A 165 18.67 -15.11 -1.24
N SER A 166 19.64 -14.22 -1.06
CA SER A 166 19.85 -13.46 0.17
C SER A 166 18.79 -12.38 0.44
N GLU A 167 17.98 -12.02 -0.56
CA GLU A 167 16.90 -11.03 -0.40
C GLU A 167 15.64 -11.46 -1.15
N ASP A 168 14.58 -11.77 -0.39
CA ASP A 168 13.25 -12.06 -0.91
C ASP A 168 12.45 -10.79 -1.11
N SER A 169 12.41 -10.31 -2.35
CA SER A 169 11.62 -9.16 -2.79
C SER A 169 10.52 -9.56 -3.77
N ALA A 170 9.54 -8.68 -3.99
CA ALA A 170 8.54 -8.87 -5.03
C ALA A 170 9.18 -9.07 -6.42
N GLN A 171 10.23 -8.31 -6.75
CA GLN A 171 10.95 -8.46 -8.02
C GLN A 171 11.67 -9.81 -8.12
N HIS A 172 12.25 -10.30 -7.02
CA HIS A 172 12.84 -11.64 -6.97
C HIS A 172 11.80 -12.72 -7.26
N MET A 173 10.61 -12.65 -6.64
CA MET A 173 9.51 -13.57 -6.93
C MET A 173 9.04 -13.49 -8.39
N LEU A 174 8.84 -12.26 -8.89
CA LEU A 174 8.35 -11.99 -10.25
C LEU A 174 9.27 -12.48 -11.35
N ALA A 175 10.59 -12.46 -11.17
CA ALA A 175 11.53 -12.69 -12.27
C ALA A 175 12.62 -13.76 -12.01
N VAL A 176 12.95 -14.09 -10.75
CA VAL A 176 14.20 -14.79 -10.43
C VAL A 176 13.96 -16.12 -9.71
N CYS A 177 13.16 -16.14 -8.66
CA CYS A 177 13.06 -17.26 -7.71
C CYS A 177 12.78 -18.62 -8.40
N PRO A 178 13.69 -19.61 -8.36
CA PRO A 178 13.51 -20.86 -9.12
C PRO A 178 12.25 -21.65 -8.72
N ALA A 179 11.80 -21.51 -7.46
CA ALA A 179 10.59 -22.17 -6.96
C ALA A 179 9.32 -21.84 -7.77
N TRP A 180 9.25 -20.64 -8.35
CA TRP A 180 8.07 -20.17 -9.09
C TRP A 180 8.26 -20.20 -10.62
N ALA A 181 9.23 -20.96 -11.12
CA ALA A 181 9.57 -20.98 -12.54
C ALA A 181 8.40 -21.45 -13.43
N THR A 182 7.59 -22.41 -12.96
CA THR A 182 6.43 -22.91 -13.72
C THR A 182 5.35 -21.84 -13.85
N GLN A 183 4.99 -21.19 -12.75
CA GLN A 183 4.04 -20.07 -12.74
C GLN A 183 4.53 -18.91 -13.60
N ARG A 184 5.84 -18.59 -13.53
CA ARG A 184 6.42 -17.53 -14.37
C ARG A 184 6.39 -17.86 -15.85
N ARG A 185 6.61 -19.11 -16.26
CA ARG A 185 6.48 -19.52 -17.67
C ARG A 185 5.05 -19.30 -18.17
N ALA A 186 4.05 -19.68 -17.37
CA ALA A 186 2.65 -19.44 -17.70
C ALA A 186 2.33 -17.94 -17.81
N LEU A 187 2.80 -17.13 -16.87
CA LEU A 187 2.63 -15.68 -16.91
C LEU A 187 3.31 -15.04 -18.13
N THR A 188 4.54 -15.45 -18.43
CA THR A 188 5.37 -14.97 -19.55
C THR A 188 4.68 -15.20 -20.89
N ALA A 189 3.95 -16.31 -21.03
CA ALA A 189 3.20 -16.62 -22.25
C ALA A 189 2.05 -15.61 -22.51
N VAL A 190 1.60 -14.89 -21.48
CA VAL A 190 0.51 -13.90 -21.58
C VAL A 190 1.05 -12.47 -21.67
N ILE A 191 1.97 -12.09 -20.79
CA ILE A 191 2.40 -10.69 -20.65
C ILE A 191 3.78 -10.39 -21.27
N GLY A 192 4.47 -11.41 -21.78
CA GLY A 192 5.82 -11.29 -22.33
C GLY A 192 6.93 -11.62 -21.33
N ALA A 193 8.17 -11.65 -21.83
CA ALA A 193 9.34 -12.13 -21.09
C ALA A 193 9.89 -11.15 -20.04
N ASP A 194 9.61 -9.86 -20.19
CA ASP A 194 10.03 -8.85 -19.21
C ASP A 194 9.07 -8.84 -18.02
N LEU A 195 9.50 -9.45 -16.93
CA LEU A 195 8.77 -9.51 -15.65
C LEU A 195 9.32 -8.50 -14.64
N SER A 196 9.98 -7.43 -15.09
CA SER A 196 10.26 -6.28 -14.23
C SER A 196 8.95 -5.65 -13.75
N LEU A 197 8.93 -5.12 -12.52
CA LEU A 197 7.74 -4.47 -11.96
C LEU A 197 7.17 -3.37 -12.89
N PRO A 198 7.99 -2.51 -13.54
CA PRO A 198 7.49 -1.55 -14.53
C PRO A 198 6.80 -2.21 -15.74
N ALA A 199 7.36 -3.29 -16.28
CA ALA A 199 6.77 -3.99 -17.43
C ALA A 199 5.46 -4.71 -17.07
N VAL A 200 5.42 -5.32 -15.89
CA VAL A 200 4.20 -5.93 -15.33
C VAL A 200 3.11 -4.88 -15.15
N ILE A 201 3.40 -3.77 -14.47
CA ILE A 201 2.41 -2.69 -14.25
C ILE A 201 1.93 -2.10 -15.57
N ARG A 202 2.84 -1.82 -16.52
CA ARG A 202 2.47 -1.32 -17.85
C ARG A 202 1.49 -2.27 -18.57
N SER A 203 1.78 -3.57 -18.55
CA SER A 203 0.92 -4.59 -19.18
C SER A 203 -0.46 -4.64 -18.54
N MET A 204 -0.52 -4.55 -17.22
CA MET A 204 -1.78 -4.49 -16.45
C MET A 204 -2.59 -3.22 -16.74
N SER A 205 -1.94 -2.07 -16.91
CA SER A 205 -2.62 -0.79 -17.16
C SER A 205 -3.47 -0.81 -18.44
N VAL A 206 -2.98 -1.47 -19.48
CA VAL A 206 -3.55 -1.37 -20.83
C VAL A 206 -4.39 -2.59 -21.25
N ASN A 207 -4.28 -3.73 -20.55
CA ASN A 207 -4.92 -4.98 -20.97
C ASN A 207 -5.52 -5.75 -19.79
N ASP A 208 -6.83 -6.02 -19.86
CA ASP A 208 -7.58 -6.74 -18.81
C ASP A 208 -7.18 -8.21 -18.66
N SER A 209 -6.87 -8.90 -19.77
CA SER A 209 -6.37 -10.28 -19.73
C SER A 209 -4.98 -10.35 -19.09
N CYS A 210 -4.11 -9.38 -19.36
CA CYS A 210 -2.82 -9.24 -18.68
C CYS A 210 -3.01 -8.94 -17.19
N PHE A 211 -3.94 -8.06 -16.83
CA PHE A 211 -4.28 -7.79 -15.44
C PHE A 211 -4.72 -9.06 -14.72
N THR A 212 -5.65 -9.80 -15.31
CA THR A 212 -6.19 -11.04 -14.76
C THR A 212 -5.08 -12.08 -14.59
N ALA A 213 -4.22 -12.28 -15.59
CA ALA A 213 -3.11 -13.22 -15.51
C ALA A 213 -2.13 -12.89 -14.36
N VAL A 214 -1.77 -11.61 -14.22
CA VAL A 214 -0.90 -11.16 -13.11
C VAL A 214 -1.59 -11.34 -11.76
N ALA A 215 -2.88 -11.02 -11.67
CA ALA A 215 -3.65 -11.18 -10.43
C ALA A 215 -3.70 -12.66 -10.00
N THR A 216 -3.99 -13.58 -10.93
CA THR A 216 -3.99 -15.03 -10.66
C THR A 216 -2.60 -15.53 -10.24
N PHE A 217 -1.55 -15.12 -10.95
CA PHE A 217 -0.17 -15.45 -10.60
C PHE A 217 0.19 -14.99 -9.18
N CYS A 218 -0.14 -13.76 -8.82
CA CYS A 218 0.12 -13.22 -7.49
C CYS A 218 -0.68 -13.96 -6.42
N GLU A 219 -1.94 -14.28 -6.70
CA GLU A 219 -2.82 -15.00 -5.78
C GLU A 219 -2.26 -16.39 -5.43
N GLU A 220 -1.86 -17.15 -6.46
CA GLU A 220 -1.33 -18.51 -6.30
C GLU A 220 -0.04 -18.53 -5.47
N ILE A 221 0.91 -17.65 -5.76
CA ILE A 221 2.23 -17.65 -5.10
C ILE A 221 2.15 -17.07 -3.69
N ILE A 222 1.47 -15.93 -3.53
CA ILE A 222 1.41 -15.24 -2.24
C ILE A 222 0.62 -16.07 -1.23
N SER A 223 -0.45 -16.77 -1.64
CA SER A 223 -1.16 -17.67 -0.73
C SER A 223 -0.26 -18.80 -0.18
N GLN A 224 0.63 -19.35 -1.02
CA GLN A 224 1.61 -20.36 -0.58
C GLN A 224 2.69 -19.77 0.33
N LYS A 225 3.21 -18.58 0.01
CA LYS A 225 4.19 -17.88 0.86
C LYS A 225 3.60 -17.53 2.24
N GLU A 226 2.36 -17.02 2.28
CA GLU A 226 1.63 -16.72 3.52
C GLU A 226 1.39 -17.98 4.36
N ALA A 227 1.03 -19.11 3.73
CA ALA A 227 0.88 -20.37 4.45
C ALA A 227 2.21 -20.84 5.06
N GLY A 228 3.31 -20.68 4.33
CA GLY A 228 4.65 -20.98 4.83
C GLY A 228 5.08 -20.07 5.97
N GLU A 229 4.83 -18.75 5.87
CA GLU A 229 5.06 -17.80 6.97
C GLU A 229 4.30 -18.20 8.23
N LYS A 230 3.00 -18.49 8.08
CA LYS A 230 2.16 -18.88 9.20
C LYS A 230 2.63 -20.15 9.89
N ALA A 231 3.03 -21.17 9.13
CA ALA A 231 3.56 -22.41 9.70
C ALA A 231 4.80 -22.15 10.57
N ARG A 232 5.70 -21.27 10.12
CA ARG A 232 6.89 -20.88 10.90
C ARG A 232 6.53 -20.07 12.16
N GLU A 233 5.54 -19.17 12.07
CA GLU A 233 5.05 -18.44 13.25
C GLU A 233 4.46 -19.43 14.29
N ASP A 234 3.68 -20.42 13.83
CA ASP A 234 3.08 -21.44 14.71
C ASP A 234 4.15 -22.33 15.38
N ASP A 235 5.18 -22.76 14.65
CA ASP A 235 6.29 -23.58 15.18
C ASP A 235 7.11 -22.81 16.26
N LEU A 236 7.40 -21.53 16.03
CA LEU A 236 8.07 -20.68 17.02
C LEU A 236 7.25 -20.55 18.31
N HIS A 237 5.92 -20.51 18.18
CA HIS A 237 5.02 -20.42 19.33
C HIS A 237 4.93 -21.74 20.10
N SER A 238 4.95 -22.90 19.44
CA SER A 238 5.00 -24.20 20.13
C SER A 238 6.27 -24.37 20.95
N ASP A 239 7.43 -24.03 20.39
CA ASP A 239 8.73 -24.17 21.09
C ASP A 239 8.81 -23.28 22.35
N THR A 240 8.21 -22.09 22.32
CA THR A 240 8.13 -21.22 23.50
C THR A 240 7.18 -21.74 24.59
N SER A 241 6.15 -22.51 24.21
CA SER A 241 5.20 -23.10 25.17
C SER A 241 5.77 -24.31 25.90
N ASP A 242 6.63 -25.09 25.26
CA ASP A 242 7.29 -26.25 25.86
C ASP A 242 8.42 -25.84 26.85
N LEU A 243 9.03 -24.68 26.65
CA LEU A 243 9.99 -24.09 27.59
C LEU A 243 9.34 -23.40 28.81
N GLY A 244 8.02 -23.19 28.80
CA GLY A 244 7.25 -22.66 29.94
C GLY A 244 6.87 -23.72 30.98
N GLY A 245 7.16 -25.00 30.71
CA GLY A 245 6.69 -26.16 31.46
C GLY A 245 7.73 -26.84 32.36
N ALA A 246 8.79 -26.17 32.80
CA ALA A 246 9.67 -26.75 33.83
C ALA A 246 10.49 -25.66 34.52
N LEU A 247 10.08 -25.26 35.73
CA LEU A 247 10.94 -24.79 36.83
C LEU A 247 10.06 -24.45 38.05
N THR A 248 9.34 -25.43 38.59
CA THR A 248 8.99 -25.39 40.01
C THR A 248 10.17 -25.94 40.80
N CYS A 249 11.13 -25.07 41.13
CA CYS A 249 12.13 -25.38 42.13
C CYS A 249 11.46 -25.38 43.51
N ALA A 250 11.18 -26.58 44.02
CA ALA A 250 10.69 -26.81 45.37
C ALA A 250 11.87 -26.82 46.37
N SER A 251 12.50 -25.66 46.61
CA SER A 251 13.25 -25.38 47.84
C SER A 251 13.87 -23.98 47.77
N CYS A 252 13.28 -23.02 48.48
CA CYS A 252 13.95 -22.05 49.36
C CYS A 252 12.94 -21.01 49.85
N ARG A 253 12.89 -20.84 51.18
CA ARG A 253 12.05 -19.86 51.88
C ARG A 253 12.62 -18.44 51.74
N PRO A 254 11.81 -17.40 52.06
CA PRO A 254 12.07 -16.01 51.71
C PRO A 254 12.88 -15.30 52.79
N GLU A 255 13.81 -14.43 52.41
CA GLU A 255 14.28 -13.35 53.27
C GLU A 255 14.52 -12.07 52.46
N CYS A 256 13.88 -11.01 52.95
CA CYS A 256 14.00 -9.64 52.47
C CYS A 256 15.28 -8.99 53.05
N VAL A 257 15.89 -8.05 52.31
CA VAL A 257 16.24 -6.67 52.72
C VAL A 257 17.36 -6.07 51.83
N ALA A 258 17.01 -4.94 51.20
CA ALA A 258 17.79 -3.76 50.77
C ALA A 258 19.27 -3.86 50.33
N ALA A 259 19.61 -3.28 49.16
CA ALA A 259 20.32 -2.00 49.04
C ALA A 259 20.79 -1.67 47.60
N GLY A 260 20.41 -0.46 47.11
CA GLY A 260 21.32 0.56 46.54
C GLY A 260 22.00 0.42 45.16
N GLY A 261 21.80 1.44 44.30
CA GLY A 261 22.79 1.93 43.30
C GLY A 261 22.46 1.61 41.83
N ARG A 262 21.78 2.50 41.10
CA ARG A 262 22.30 3.59 40.22
C ARG A 262 22.77 3.14 38.82
N ASP A 263 22.17 3.84 37.84
CA ASP A 263 22.66 4.22 36.51
C ASP A 263 22.18 3.43 35.28
N GLY A 264 21.58 4.16 34.32
CA GLY A 264 21.66 3.84 32.89
C GLY A 264 20.34 3.65 32.14
N PHE A 265 19.87 4.73 31.49
CA PHE A 265 19.08 4.75 30.25
C PHE A 265 17.83 3.84 30.13
N SER A 266 16.67 4.37 30.52
CA SER A 266 15.37 3.83 30.14
C SER A 266 15.03 4.17 28.68
N SER A 267 15.11 3.18 27.79
CA SER A 267 14.31 3.15 26.56
C SER A 267 12.86 2.83 26.90
N PRO A 268 11.85 3.42 26.24
CA PRO A 268 10.46 3.12 26.52
C PRO A 268 10.12 1.67 26.13
N PRO A 269 9.27 0.96 26.90
CA PRO A 269 8.90 -0.41 26.61
C PRO A 269 8.09 -0.51 25.32
N ALA A 270 8.37 -1.55 24.54
CA ALA A 270 7.57 -1.97 23.40
C ALA A 270 6.11 -2.15 23.83
N LEU A 271 5.21 -1.45 23.14
CA LEU A 271 3.76 -1.65 23.26
C LEU A 271 3.42 -3.06 22.77
N VAL A 272 3.26 -3.99 23.70
CA VAL A 272 2.62 -5.28 23.49
C VAL A 272 1.15 -5.01 23.19
N TRP A 273 0.70 -5.25 21.95
CA TRP A 273 -0.71 -5.13 21.60
C TRP A 273 -1.46 -6.44 21.95
N PRO A 274 -2.56 -6.40 22.73
CA PRO A 274 -3.33 -7.60 23.06
C PRO A 274 -4.06 -8.16 21.83
N ALA A 275 -4.01 -9.47 21.64
CA ALA A 275 -4.78 -10.20 20.65
C ALA A 275 -6.27 -9.81 20.71
N ALA A 276 -6.80 -9.33 19.58
CA ALA A 276 -8.21 -9.00 19.44
C ALA A 276 -9.04 -10.29 19.48
N ARG A 277 -9.62 -10.61 20.65
CA ARG A 277 -10.68 -11.62 20.76
C ARG A 277 -11.92 -11.11 20.03
N GLY A 278 -12.23 -11.72 18.89
CA GLY A 278 -13.45 -11.44 18.14
C GLY A 278 -14.70 -11.80 18.95
N ARG A 279 -15.49 -10.79 19.31
CA ARG A 279 -16.91 -11.00 19.65
C ARG A 279 -17.71 -10.95 18.36
N ARG A 280 -18.34 -12.07 18.00
CA ARG A 280 -19.39 -12.10 16.96
C ARG A 280 -20.59 -11.29 17.46
N PRO A 281 -21.23 -10.45 16.63
CA PRO A 281 -22.52 -9.86 16.96
C PRO A 281 -23.61 -10.94 16.91
N ARG A 282 -24.45 -11.00 17.96
CA ARG A 282 -25.71 -11.76 17.97
C ARG A 282 -26.69 -11.10 17.00
N VAL A 283 -27.24 -11.88 16.08
CA VAL A 283 -28.43 -11.54 15.30
C VAL A 283 -29.65 -11.81 16.19
N PRO A 284 -30.61 -10.88 16.34
CA PRO A 284 -31.88 -11.19 16.98
C PRO A 284 -32.82 -11.89 15.99
N ASP A 285 -33.42 -13.00 16.44
CA ASP A 285 -34.50 -13.68 15.72
C ASP A 285 -35.73 -12.77 15.63
N VAL A 286 -36.27 -12.66 14.43
CA VAL A 286 -37.58 -12.04 14.17
C VAL A 286 -38.59 -13.18 14.07
N ALA A 287 -39.56 -13.16 14.98
CA ALA A 287 -40.81 -13.93 14.90
C ALA A 287 -41.82 -13.21 14.02
#